data_AF-A0A1S7S8Z3-F1
#
_entry.id   AF-A0A1S7S8Z3-F1
#
_cell.length_a   1.000
_cell.length_b   1.000
_cell.length_c   1.000
_cell.angle_alpha   90.00
_cell.angle_beta   90.00
_cell.angle_gamma   90.00
#
_symmetry.space_group_name_H-M   'P 1'
#
loop_
_entity.id
_entity.type
_entity.pdbx_description
1 polymer ?
#
loop_
_entity_poly.entity_id
_entity_poly.type
_entity_poly.pdbx_seq_one_letter_code
_entity_poly.pdbx_strand_id
1 'polypeptide(L)'
;MSTGPSYLPVSAFDIDTFNDILVEEIDSDFTSSICCCVDCYEDFALTCPGVEIHDVEFQTNAVSVYYCVEQSHLVHLYTAELMTLKHFVFCPRCGTYVRRSIHIFEHPFDRVEEIEKSIGEPPSIGSATPFLLLKHPFARSILEAVRGLSADTTPKLTPGTFFRARKSAHITKQYQSFSDIATFGPSPSGVIGEGRFNHAGAPMICLATTLETALLEIGSLNELSSVVKLALDVEQCTACRAAH
;
A
#
# COMPACT_ATOMS: atom_id res chain seq x y z
N MET A 1 -9.46 22.44 49.89
CA MET A 1 -9.49 21.03 49.43
C MET A 1 -10.23 21.03 48.11
N SER A 2 -9.53 20.80 47.00
CA SER A 2 -10.16 20.69 45.68
C SER A 2 -10.93 19.38 45.66
N THR A 3 -12.25 19.43 45.64
CA THR A 3 -13.09 18.27 45.32
C THR A 3 -12.85 17.97 43.85
N GLY A 4 -12.16 16.87 43.56
CA GLY A 4 -12.05 16.36 42.20
C GLY A 4 -13.45 16.11 41.60
N PRO A 5 -13.55 15.98 40.27
CA PRO A 5 -14.82 15.74 39.61
C PRO A 5 -15.51 14.52 40.21
N SER A 6 -16.75 14.70 40.68
CA SER A 6 -17.58 13.62 41.19
C SER A 6 -18.14 12.85 40.00
N TYR A 7 -17.51 11.73 39.66
CA TYR A 7 -18.03 10.82 38.64
C TYR A 7 -19.35 10.20 39.10
N LEU A 8 -20.30 10.08 38.18
CA LEU A 8 -21.60 9.44 38.40
C LEU A 8 -21.55 7.99 37.92
N PRO A 9 -22.27 7.06 38.58
CA PRO A 9 -22.42 5.72 38.04
C PRO A 9 -23.20 5.78 36.72
N VAL A 10 -22.65 5.16 35.68
CA VAL A 10 -23.27 5.03 34.35
C VAL A 10 -23.32 3.55 33.95
N SER A 11 -24.37 3.14 33.27
CA SER A 11 -24.51 1.75 32.78
C SER A 11 -23.83 1.57 31.43
N ALA A 12 -23.61 0.31 31.02
CA ALA A 12 -23.10 0.01 29.68
C ALA A 12 -24.03 0.53 28.58
N PHE A 13 -25.34 0.42 28.77
CA PHE A 13 -26.34 0.94 27.84
C PHE A 13 -26.22 2.46 27.66
N ASP A 14 -25.95 3.21 28.74
CA ASP A 14 -25.76 4.66 28.68
C ASP A 14 -24.48 5.02 27.92
N ILE A 15 -23.41 4.24 28.11
CA ILE A 15 -22.14 4.40 27.38
C ILE A 15 -22.33 4.14 25.89
N ASP A 16 -23.00 3.05 25.53
CA ASP A 16 -23.24 2.67 24.13
C ASP A 16 -24.10 3.74 23.43
N THR A 17 -25.23 4.12 24.05
CA THR A 17 -26.11 5.17 23.51
C THR A 17 -25.39 6.50 23.34
N PHE A 18 -24.56 6.90 24.30
CA PHE A 18 -23.78 8.13 24.22
C PHE A 18 -22.81 8.11 23.04
N ASN A 19 -22.13 6.99 22.81
CA ASN A 19 -21.18 6.87 21.70
C ASN A 19 -21.89 6.79 20.33
N ASP A 20 -23.04 6.12 20.24
CA ASP A 20 -23.84 6.08 19.00
C ASP A 20 -24.22 7.51 18.56
N ILE A 21 -24.71 8.33 19.50
CA ILE A 21 -25.05 9.73 19.23
C ILE A 21 -23.80 10.54 18.87
N LEU A 22 -22.67 10.33 19.57
CA LEU A 22 -21.41 11.04 19.26
C LEU A 22 -20.91 10.72 17.85
N VAL A 23 -21.03 9.47 17.39
CA VAL A 23 -20.65 9.07 16.03
C VAL A 23 -21.53 9.75 14.99
N GLU A 24 -22.85 9.76 15.20
CA GLU A 24 -23.79 10.46 14.31
C GLU A 24 -23.49 11.97 14.23
N GLU A 25 -23.13 12.60 15.35
CA GLU A 25 -22.76 14.01 15.37
C GLU A 25 -21.44 14.28 14.62
N ILE A 26 -20.44 13.40 14.77
CA ILE A 26 -19.17 13.53 14.03
C ILE A 26 -19.40 13.40 12.52
N ASP A 27 -20.20 12.42 12.10
CA ASP A 27 -20.53 12.20 10.69
C ASP A 27 -21.27 13.41 10.10
N SER A 28 -22.19 14.01 10.88
CA SER A 28 -22.98 15.18 10.47
C SER A 28 -22.17 16.49 10.45
N ASP A 29 -21.48 16.83 11.54
CA ASP A 29 -20.84 18.14 11.73
C ASP A 29 -19.59 18.31 10.87
N PHE A 30 -18.84 17.22 10.66
CA PHE A 30 -17.60 17.26 9.88
C PHE A 30 -17.78 16.79 8.45
N THR A 31 -19.00 16.40 8.05
CA THR A 31 -19.27 15.68 6.79
C THR A 31 -18.20 14.62 6.58
N SER A 32 -17.92 13.85 7.62
CA SER A 32 -16.71 13.04 7.72
C SER A 32 -17.07 11.58 7.56
N SER A 33 -16.37 10.91 6.66
CA SER A 33 -16.48 9.48 6.43
C SER A 33 -15.62 8.65 7.39
N ILE A 34 -14.70 9.29 8.14
CA ILE A 34 -13.83 8.60 9.11
C ILE A 34 -13.65 9.35 10.43
N CYS A 35 -13.81 8.59 11.52
CA CYS A 35 -13.33 8.96 12.85
C CYS A 35 -12.45 7.84 13.40
N CYS A 36 -11.19 8.13 13.73
CA CYS A 36 -10.28 7.13 14.31
C CYS A 36 -9.40 7.72 15.40
N CYS A 37 -9.05 6.92 16.41
CA CYS A 37 -8.16 7.36 17.47
C CYS A 37 -6.69 7.32 17.02
N VAL A 38 -5.84 8.05 17.76
CA VAL A 38 -4.39 8.07 17.53
C VAL A 38 -3.78 6.66 17.46
N ASP A 39 -4.31 5.71 18.22
CA ASP A 39 -3.76 4.35 18.30
C ASP A 39 -3.97 3.53 17.02
N CYS A 40 -4.97 3.86 16.18
CA CYS A 40 -5.23 3.16 14.92
C CYS A 40 -5.04 4.02 13.66
N TYR A 41 -4.73 5.30 13.84
CA TYR A 41 -4.56 6.24 12.73
C TYR A 41 -3.37 5.88 11.84
N GLU A 42 -2.23 5.48 12.41
CA GLU A 42 -1.03 5.15 11.62
C GLU A 42 -1.28 3.97 10.67
N ASP A 43 -1.87 2.89 11.17
CA ASP A 43 -2.22 1.71 10.36
C ASP A 43 -3.23 2.06 9.26
N PHE A 44 -4.20 2.91 9.59
CA PHE A 44 -5.16 3.43 8.63
C PHE A 44 -4.48 4.27 7.53
N ALA A 45 -3.62 5.22 7.91
CA ALA A 45 -2.93 6.11 6.97
C ALA A 45 -2.01 5.35 6.00
N LEU A 46 -1.40 4.25 6.44
CA LEU A 46 -0.56 3.40 5.59
C LEU A 46 -1.33 2.63 4.52
N THR A 47 -2.61 2.33 4.78
CA THR A 47 -3.41 1.42 3.95
C THR A 47 -4.46 2.14 3.12
N CYS A 48 -4.96 3.27 3.59
CA CYS A 48 -6.02 3.98 2.92
C CYS A 48 -5.46 5.02 1.94
N PRO A 49 -5.89 5.00 0.66
CA PRO A 49 -5.45 5.99 -0.32
C PRO A 49 -5.90 7.40 0.07
N GLY A 50 -5.27 8.43 -0.48
CA GLY A 50 -5.78 9.81 -0.38
C GLY A 50 -5.53 10.53 0.96
N VAL A 51 -5.10 9.84 2.01
CA VAL A 51 -4.76 10.48 3.31
C VAL A 51 -3.65 11.53 3.14
N GLU A 52 -2.69 11.30 2.24
CA GLU A 52 -1.59 12.23 1.94
C GLU A 52 -1.97 13.38 0.97
N ILE A 53 -3.14 13.31 0.31
CA ILE A 53 -3.52 14.24 -0.77
C ILE A 53 -4.13 15.55 -0.22
N HIS A 54 -4.62 15.53 1.03
CA HIS A 54 -5.26 16.68 1.64
C HIS A 54 -4.28 17.54 2.44
N ASP A 55 -4.47 18.86 2.35
CA ASP A 55 -3.61 19.88 2.93
C ASP A 55 -3.36 19.62 4.43
N VAL A 56 -2.07 19.50 4.76
CA VAL A 56 -1.52 18.81 5.94
C VAL A 56 -1.82 19.51 7.26
N GLU A 57 -2.56 20.61 7.26
CA GLU A 57 -2.78 21.46 8.44
C GLU A 57 -4.23 21.52 8.92
N PHE A 58 -5.26 21.19 8.11
CA PHE A 58 -6.65 21.34 8.54
C PHE A 58 -7.32 20.01 8.92
N GLN A 59 -7.03 18.92 8.20
CA GLN A 59 -7.69 17.62 8.40
C GLN A 59 -6.80 16.56 9.09
N THR A 60 -5.54 16.88 9.35
CA THR A 60 -4.60 16.04 10.13
C THR A 60 -4.62 16.36 11.62
N ASN A 61 -5.26 17.47 12.01
CA ASN A 61 -5.28 17.93 13.40
C ASN A 61 -6.12 16.97 14.24
N ALA A 62 -5.42 16.17 15.05
CA ALA A 62 -6.05 15.37 16.08
C ALA A 62 -6.79 16.30 17.05
N VAL A 63 -8.11 16.16 17.12
CA VAL A 63 -8.95 16.94 18.03
C VAL A 63 -9.01 16.21 19.37
N SER A 64 -8.81 16.95 20.47
CA SER A 64 -9.00 16.38 21.81
C SER A 64 -10.40 15.80 21.95
N VAL A 65 -10.51 14.59 22.45
CA VAL A 65 -11.81 13.91 22.61
C VAL A 65 -12.76 14.70 23.52
N TYR A 66 -12.21 15.33 24.57
CA TYR A 66 -13.02 16.18 25.45
C TYR A 66 -13.49 17.42 24.73
N TYR A 67 -12.65 18.03 23.88
CA TYR A 67 -13.05 19.20 23.11
C TYR A 67 -14.14 18.83 22.10
N CYS A 68 -14.00 17.69 21.41
CA CYS A 68 -15.04 17.19 20.51
C CYS A 68 -16.39 17.04 21.22
N VAL A 69 -16.43 16.33 22.35
CA VAL A 69 -17.65 16.17 23.15
C VAL A 69 -18.19 17.51 23.67
N GLU A 70 -17.32 18.42 24.12
CA GLU A 70 -17.74 19.72 24.67
C GLU A 70 -18.23 20.71 23.60
N GLN A 71 -17.94 20.48 22.32
CA GLN A 71 -18.45 21.28 21.20
C GLN A 71 -19.64 20.63 20.49
N SER A 72 -19.95 19.39 20.84
CA SER A 72 -21.05 18.60 20.29
C SER A 72 -22.40 19.00 20.92
N HIS A 73 -23.53 18.64 20.29
CA HIS A 73 -24.86 18.86 20.86
C HIS A 73 -25.13 17.98 22.08
N LEU A 74 -24.29 16.98 22.37
CA LEU A 74 -24.37 16.14 23.58
C LEU A 74 -24.34 16.97 24.87
N VAL A 75 -23.74 18.18 24.87
CA VAL A 75 -23.76 19.08 26.03
C VAL A 75 -25.15 19.56 26.41
N HIS A 76 -26.11 19.49 25.48
CA HIS A 76 -27.52 19.81 25.70
C HIS A 76 -28.36 18.58 26.04
N LEU A 77 -27.91 17.39 25.63
CA LEU A 77 -28.58 16.12 25.90
C LEU A 77 -28.22 15.55 27.27
N TYR A 78 -26.97 15.72 27.69
CA TYR A 78 -26.44 15.20 28.94
C TYR A 78 -26.04 16.34 29.87
N THR A 79 -26.47 16.27 31.13
CA THR A 79 -26.19 17.31 32.13
C THR A 79 -25.05 16.91 33.05
N ALA A 80 -25.34 16.16 34.12
CA ALA A 80 -24.34 15.78 35.10
C ALA A 80 -23.50 14.57 34.66
N GLU A 81 -24.08 13.68 33.85
CA GLU A 81 -23.46 12.42 33.41
C GLU A 81 -22.35 12.65 32.37
N LEU A 82 -22.40 13.76 31.63
CA LEU A 82 -21.43 14.10 30.58
C LEU A 82 -19.99 14.09 31.09
N MET A 83 -19.77 14.58 32.33
CA MET A 83 -18.45 14.58 32.97
C MET A 83 -17.88 13.17 33.14
N THR A 84 -18.75 12.16 33.24
CA THR A 84 -18.35 10.76 33.31
C THR A 84 -18.29 10.13 31.93
N LEU A 85 -19.35 10.28 31.12
CA LEU A 85 -19.48 9.67 29.79
C LEU A 85 -18.37 10.09 28.83
N LYS A 86 -17.85 11.32 28.90
CA LYS A 86 -16.75 11.77 28.05
C LYS A 86 -15.43 10.99 28.24
N HIS A 87 -15.30 10.23 29.33
CA HIS A 87 -14.17 9.34 29.59
C HIS A 87 -14.36 7.92 29.00
N PHE A 88 -15.56 7.62 28.51
CA PHE A 88 -15.95 6.34 27.92
C PHE A 88 -16.19 6.45 26.42
N VAL A 89 -15.62 7.48 25.77
CA VAL A 89 -15.63 7.57 24.30
C VAL A 89 -14.81 6.42 23.72
N PHE A 90 -15.38 5.65 22.80
CA PHE A 90 -14.64 4.65 22.03
C PHE A 90 -14.40 5.10 20.60
N CYS A 91 -13.34 4.57 20.02
CA CYS A 91 -13.04 4.74 18.61
C CYS A 91 -13.99 3.87 17.79
N PRO A 92 -14.80 4.41 16.86
CA PRO A 92 -15.73 3.60 16.07
C PRO A 92 -14.98 2.63 15.14
N ARG A 93 -13.71 2.91 14.81
CA ARG A 93 -12.88 2.06 13.96
C ARG A 93 -12.29 0.84 14.69
N CYS A 94 -11.66 1.04 15.84
CA CYS A 94 -10.94 -0.03 16.55
C CYS A 94 -11.59 -0.49 17.86
N GLY A 95 -12.68 0.15 18.29
CA GLY A 95 -13.43 -0.18 19.49
C GLY A 95 -12.71 0.11 20.81
N THR A 96 -11.52 0.72 20.79
CA THR A 96 -10.79 1.06 22.02
C THR A 96 -11.24 2.40 22.59
N TYR A 97 -11.15 2.54 23.92
CA TYR A 97 -11.43 3.81 24.58
C TYR A 97 -10.40 4.87 24.20
N VAL A 98 -10.90 6.00 23.69
CA VAL A 98 -10.08 7.12 23.25
C VAL A 98 -9.55 7.87 24.46
N ARG A 99 -8.22 7.90 24.61
CA ARG A 99 -7.58 8.55 25.77
C ARG A 99 -7.24 10.02 25.59
N ARG A 100 -7.02 10.46 24.34
CA ARG A 100 -6.47 11.79 24.07
C ARG A 100 -7.23 12.50 22.97
N SER A 101 -7.07 12.00 21.74
CA SER A 101 -7.56 12.68 20.55
C SER A 101 -8.10 11.71 19.54
N ILE A 102 -8.96 12.24 18.67
CA ILE A 102 -9.49 11.59 17.49
C ILE A 102 -9.02 12.36 16.25
N HIS A 103 -8.79 11.63 15.17
CA HIS A 103 -8.62 12.16 13.84
C HIS A 103 -9.97 12.06 13.13
N ILE A 104 -10.42 13.20 12.61
CA ILE A 104 -11.66 13.33 11.85
C ILE A 104 -11.26 13.81 10.46
N PHE A 105 -11.63 13.07 9.43
CA PHE A 105 -11.19 13.34 8.07
C PHE A 105 -12.25 12.88 7.07
N GLU A 106 -12.41 13.68 6.02
CA GLU A 106 -13.30 13.36 4.90
C GLU A 106 -12.51 12.90 3.68
N HIS A 107 -12.81 11.70 3.20
CA HIS A 107 -12.18 11.15 2.00
C HIS A 107 -12.56 11.92 0.72
N PRO A 108 -11.66 11.97 -0.29
CA PRO A 108 -12.00 12.51 -1.60
C PRO A 108 -12.85 11.55 -2.45
N PHE A 109 -13.27 10.42 -1.88
CA PHE A 109 -13.98 9.36 -2.59
C PHE A 109 -15.07 8.76 -1.70
N ASP A 110 -16.20 8.46 -2.34
CA ASP A 110 -17.32 7.77 -1.71
C ASP A 110 -16.97 6.28 -1.47
N ARG A 111 -17.58 5.65 -0.47
CA ARG A 111 -17.52 4.19 -0.20
C ARG A 111 -16.17 3.67 0.30
N VAL A 112 -15.59 4.38 1.25
CA VAL A 112 -14.29 4.08 1.86
C VAL A 112 -14.19 2.66 2.41
N GLU A 113 -15.21 2.19 3.13
CA GLU A 113 -15.23 0.82 3.68
C GLU A 113 -15.07 -0.26 2.61
N GLU A 114 -15.69 -0.07 1.45
CA GLU A 114 -15.58 -1.01 0.34
C GLU A 114 -14.20 -0.99 -0.31
N ILE A 115 -13.59 0.19 -0.40
CA ILE A 115 -12.23 0.38 -0.92
C ILE A 115 -11.24 -0.30 0.03
N GLU A 116 -11.31 -0.03 1.33
CA GLU A 116 -10.45 -0.64 2.34
C GLU A 116 -10.56 -2.16 2.33
N LYS A 117 -11.78 -2.70 2.29
CA LYS A 117 -12.01 -4.14 2.19
C LYS A 117 -11.41 -4.72 0.91
N SER A 118 -11.60 -4.04 -0.22
CA SER A 118 -11.06 -4.46 -1.52
C SER A 118 -9.53 -4.43 -1.57
N ILE A 119 -8.88 -3.55 -0.81
CA ILE A 119 -7.42 -3.48 -0.66
C ILE A 119 -6.91 -4.57 0.31
N GLY A 120 -7.64 -4.86 1.38
CA GLY A 120 -7.26 -5.83 2.41
C GLY A 120 -7.41 -7.31 2.00
N GLU A 121 -8.29 -7.61 1.04
CA GLU A 121 -8.50 -8.98 0.55
C GLU A 121 -7.31 -9.55 -0.28
N PRO A 122 -6.75 -8.83 -1.27
CA PRO A 122 -5.66 -9.31 -2.13
C PRO A 122 -4.41 -9.86 -1.39
N PRO A 123 -3.89 -9.25 -0.31
CA PRO A 123 -2.77 -9.82 0.46
C PRO A 123 -3.06 -11.22 1.02
N SER A 124 -4.29 -11.44 1.51
CA SER A 124 -4.70 -12.75 2.04
C SER A 124 -4.77 -13.81 0.93
N ILE A 125 -5.29 -13.44 -0.24
CA ILE A 125 -5.34 -14.32 -1.42
C ILE A 125 -3.94 -14.58 -1.96
N GLY A 126 -3.10 -13.54 -2.01
CA GLY A 126 -1.73 -13.60 -2.49
C GLY A 126 -0.84 -14.51 -1.64
N SER A 127 -1.02 -14.50 -0.31
CA SER A 127 -0.28 -15.36 0.61
C SER A 127 -0.75 -16.81 0.62
N ALA A 128 -2.05 -17.07 0.49
CA ALA A 128 -2.60 -18.42 0.49
C ALA A 128 -2.57 -19.10 -0.89
N THR A 129 -2.94 -18.36 -1.94
CA THR A 129 -3.16 -18.86 -3.31
C THR A 129 -2.85 -17.78 -4.36
N PRO A 130 -1.56 -17.46 -4.61
CA PRO A 130 -1.16 -16.36 -5.48
C PRO A 130 -1.79 -16.37 -6.88
N PHE A 131 -2.06 -17.56 -7.44
CA PHE A 131 -2.67 -17.72 -8.77
C PHE A 131 -4.16 -17.32 -8.82
N LEU A 132 -4.85 -17.27 -7.67
CA LEU A 132 -6.23 -16.76 -7.60
C LEU A 132 -6.29 -15.23 -7.57
N LEU A 133 -5.18 -14.56 -7.27
CA LEU A 133 -5.10 -13.10 -7.26
C LEU A 133 -5.53 -12.52 -8.61
N LEU A 134 -5.07 -13.10 -9.71
CA LEU A 134 -5.42 -12.67 -11.07
C LEU A 134 -6.90 -12.89 -11.44
N LYS A 135 -7.64 -13.66 -10.64
CA LYS A 135 -9.09 -13.86 -10.80
C LYS A 135 -9.91 -12.95 -9.88
N HIS A 136 -9.29 -12.29 -8.89
CA HIS A 136 -9.99 -11.38 -7.98
C HIS A 136 -10.48 -10.15 -8.75
N PRO A 137 -11.75 -9.72 -8.56
CA PRO A 137 -12.33 -8.61 -9.32
C PRO A 137 -11.52 -7.31 -9.24
N PHE A 138 -10.98 -6.98 -8.07
CA PHE A 138 -10.18 -5.77 -7.87
C PHE A 138 -8.81 -5.87 -8.57
N ALA A 139 -8.12 -7.01 -8.44
CA ALA A 139 -6.87 -7.22 -9.18
C ALA A 139 -7.08 -7.17 -10.70
N ARG A 140 -8.23 -7.67 -11.19
CA ARG A 140 -8.63 -7.56 -12.59
C ARG A 140 -8.89 -6.12 -13.02
N SER A 141 -9.60 -5.33 -12.21
CA SER A 141 -9.87 -3.93 -12.54
C SER A 141 -8.58 -3.11 -12.59
N ILE A 142 -7.62 -3.37 -11.68
CA ILE A 142 -6.28 -2.77 -11.74
C ILE A 142 -5.56 -3.18 -13.03
N LEU A 143 -5.56 -4.46 -13.38
CA LEU A 143 -4.92 -4.94 -14.60
C LEU A 143 -5.55 -4.31 -15.86
N GLU A 144 -6.87 -4.19 -15.90
CA GLU A 144 -7.62 -3.53 -16.98
C GLU A 144 -7.26 -2.03 -17.07
N ALA A 145 -7.19 -1.32 -15.93
CA ALA A 145 -6.77 0.07 -15.89
C ALA A 145 -5.32 0.25 -16.37
N VAL A 146 -4.40 -0.60 -15.90
CA VAL A 146 -2.99 -0.60 -16.35
C VAL A 146 -2.89 -0.85 -17.85
N ARG A 147 -3.68 -1.79 -18.40
CA ARG A 147 -3.74 -2.05 -19.84
C ARG A 147 -4.32 -0.87 -20.62
N GLY A 148 -5.35 -0.21 -20.09
CA GLY A 148 -5.92 1.01 -20.67
C GLY A 148 -4.86 2.12 -20.76
N LEU A 149 -4.19 2.41 -19.64
CA LEU A 149 -3.09 3.39 -19.61
C LEU A 149 -1.95 2.99 -20.55
N SER A 150 -1.59 1.70 -20.61
CA SER A 150 -0.53 1.21 -21.49
C SER A 150 -0.87 1.40 -22.97
N ALA A 151 -2.14 1.33 -23.36
CA ALA A 151 -2.56 1.53 -24.75
C ALA A 151 -2.29 2.96 -25.25
N ASP A 152 -2.35 3.93 -24.33
CA ASP A 152 -2.09 5.34 -24.62
C ASP A 152 -0.60 5.71 -24.49
N THR A 153 0.24 4.76 -24.07
CA THR A 153 1.70 4.96 -23.99
C THR A 153 2.39 4.52 -25.26
N THR A 154 3.31 5.35 -25.76
CA THR A 154 4.15 4.98 -26.90
C THR A 154 5.47 4.37 -26.40
N PRO A 155 5.86 3.18 -26.88
CA PRO A 155 7.16 2.60 -26.53
C PRO A 155 8.29 3.57 -26.86
N LYS A 156 9.11 3.88 -25.86
CA LYS A 156 10.30 4.72 -26.03
C LYS A 156 11.53 3.82 -26.14
N LEU A 157 12.33 4.05 -27.17
CA LEU A 157 13.65 3.43 -27.26
C LEU A 157 14.53 4.03 -26.17
N THR A 158 15.17 3.17 -25.39
CA THR A 158 16.13 3.55 -24.36
C THR A 158 17.52 3.14 -24.82
N PRO A 159 18.16 3.95 -25.70
CA PRO A 159 19.52 3.68 -26.08
C PRO A 159 20.44 3.92 -24.89
N GLY A 160 21.58 3.25 -24.91
CA GLY A 160 22.61 3.47 -23.91
C GLY A 160 23.39 2.23 -23.57
N THR A 161 24.22 2.40 -22.55
CA THR A 161 25.00 1.32 -21.97
C THR A 161 24.23 0.69 -20.83
N PHE A 162 24.15 -0.64 -20.86
CA PHE A 162 23.60 -1.46 -19.80
C PHE A 162 24.59 -2.53 -19.38
N PHE A 163 24.35 -3.11 -18.22
CA PHE A 163 25.16 -4.18 -17.65
C PHE A 163 24.29 -5.39 -17.39
N ARG A 164 24.81 -6.57 -17.70
CA ARG A 164 24.19 -7.83 -17.34
C ARG A 164 25.18 -8.69 -16.59
N ALA A 165 24.79 -9.11 -15.39
CA ALA A 165 25.53 -10.06 -14.60
C ALA A 165 24.93 -11.48 -14.72
N ARG A 166 25.77 -12.50 -14.58
CA ARG A 166 25.37 -13.90 -14.40
C ARG A 166 26.31 -14.57 -13.41
N LYS A 167 25.78 -15.52 -12.63
CA LYS A 167 26.60 -16.38 -11.75
C LYS A 167 27.56 -17.22 -12.58
N SER A 168 28.85 -17.18 -12.28
CA SER A 168 29.87 -17.94 -13.03
C SER A 168 29.60 -19.45 -12.97
N ALA A 169 29.11 -19.94 -11.84
CA ALA A 169 28.71 -21.35 -11.69
C ALA A 169 27.61 -21.77 -12.69
N HIS A 170 26.66 -20.89 -13.02
CA HIS A 170 25.62 -21.18 -14.01
C HIS A 170 26.16 -21.24 -15.43
N ILE A 171 27.10 -20.35 -15.77
CA ILE A 171 27.79 -20.36 -17.07
C ILE A 171 28.53 -21.69 -17.24
N THR A 172 29.34 -22.08 -16.24
CA THR A 172 30.09 -23.34 -16.27
C THR A 172 29.17 -24.57 -16.32
N LYS A 173 28.11 -24.61 -15.52
CA LYS A 173 27.15 -25.74 -15.50
C LYS A 173 26.44 -25.94 -16.84
N GLN A 174 26.26 -24.87 -17.61
CA GLN A 174 25.63 -24.89 -18.93
C GLN A 174 26.64 -25.10 -20.08
N TYR A 175 27.93 -25.34 -19.76
CA TYR A 175 29.01 -25.48 -20.73
C TYR A 175 29.14 -24.26 -21.67
N GLN A 176 28.84 -23.07 -21.15
CA GLN A 176 28.91 -21.82 -21.88
C GLN A 176 30.28 -21.14 -21.70
N SER A 177 30.68 -20.32 -22.67
CA SER A 177 31.94 -19.59 -22.61
C SER A 177 31.76 -18.21 -21.98
N PHE A 178 32.65 -17.83 -21.05
CA PHE A 178 32.67 -16.48 -20.48
C PHE A 178 33.03 -15.40 -21.50
N SER A 179 33.72 -15.75 -22.59
CA SER A 179 34.12 -14.81 -23.65
C SER A 179 33.08 -14.63 -24.75
N ASP A 180 32.04 -15.47 -24.79
CA ASP A 180 31.00 -15.39 -25.79
C ASP A 180 29.86 -14.49 -25.31
N ILE A 181 29.51 -13.48 -26.10
CA ILE A 181 28.41 -12.56 -25.82
C ILE A 181 27.06 -13.28 -25.74
N ALA A 182 26.87 -14.37 -26.50
CA ALA A 182 25.65 -15.15 -26.49
C ALA A 182 25.37 -15.80 -25.12
N THR A 183 26.41 -16.04 -24.31
CA THR A 183 26.29 -16.45 -22.90
C THR A 183 25.50 -15.44 -22.07
N PHE A 184 25.48 -14.17 -22.46
CA PHE A 184 24.71 -13.13 -21.77
C PHE A 184 23.37 -12.84 -22.48
N GLY A 185 22.92 -13.72 -23.37
CA GLY A 185 21.58 -13.71 -23.95
C GLY A 185 20.50 -14.28 -23.01
N PRO A 186 19.23 -14.33 -23.43
CA PRO A 186 18.17 -14.98 -22.66
C PRO A 186 18.59 -16.42 -22.32
N SER A 187 18.28 -16.88 -21.11
CA SER A 187 18.56 -18.28 -20.76
C SER A 187 17.69 -19.24 -21.61
N PRO A 188 18.14 -20.48 -21.87
CA PRO A 188 17.30 -21.47 -22.55
C PRO A 188 16.06 -21.82 -21.72
N SER A 189 14.91 -22.04 -22.36
CA SER A 189 13.64 -22.35 -21.67
C SER A 189 13.71 -23.53 -20.71
N GLY A 190 14.52 -24.55 -21.02
CA GLY A 190 14.69 -25.75 -20.17
C GLY A 190 15.45 -25.54 -18.86
N VAL A 191 16.01 -24.35 -18.62
CA VAL A 191 16.74 -24.01 -17.39
C VAL A 191 16.25 -22.72 -16.74
N ILE A 192 15.21 -22.09 -17.29
CA ILE A 192 14.61 -20.90 -16.71
C ILE A 192 13.60 -21.32 -15.64
N GLY A 193 13.81 -20.82 -14.42
CA GLY A 193 12.78 -20.78 -13.38
C GLY A 193 12.01 -19.46 -13.43
N GLU A 194 11.00 -19.33 -12.57
CA GLU A 194 10.30 -18.05 -12.41
C GLU A 194 11.22 -16.99 -11.78
N GLY A 195 11.01 -15.74 -12.17
CA GLY A 195 11.64 -14.59 -11.55
C GLY A 195 10.73 -13.37 -11.65
N ARG A 196 11.18 -12.25 -11.07
CA ARG A 196 10.37 -11.04 -10.86
C ARG A 196 9.67 -10.54 -12.13
N PHE A 197 10.31 -10.70 -13.28
CA PHE A 197 9.82 -10.19 -14.57
C PHE A 197 9.62 -11.29 -15.63
N ASN A 198 9.89 -12.55 -15.30
CA ASN A 198 9.82 -13.68 -16.22
C ASN A 198 8.89 -14.77 -15.67
N HIS A 199 7.60 -14.43 -15.61
CA HIS A 199 6.54 -15.35 -15.21
C HIS A 199 6.40 -16.52 -16.20
N ALA A 200 5.99 -17.69 -15.69
CA ALA A 200 5.85 -18.94 -16.47
C ALA A 200 7.14 -19.39 -17.21
N GLY A 201 8.30 -18.93 -16.75
CA GLY A 201 9.60 -19.31 -17.31
C GLY A 201 9.89 -18.74 -18.70
N ALA A 202 9.24 -17.64 -19.08
CA ALA A 202 9.51 -16.97 -20.34
C ALA A 202 10.97 -16.46 -20.41
N PRO A 203 11.71 -16.67 -21.51
CA PRO A 203 13.05 -16.13 -21.66
C PRO A 203 13.06 -14.60 -21.64
N MET A 204 13.77 -14.02 -20.66
CA MET A 204 13.94 -12.58 -20.51
C MET A 204 15.42 -12.21 -20.34
N ILE A 205 15.76 -10.97 -20.69
CA ILE A 205 17.06 -10.36 -20.43
C ILE A 205 16.86 -9.26 -19.39
N CYS A 206 17.40 -9.48 -18.19
CA CYS A 206 17.44 -8.44 -17.16
C CYS A 206 18.73 -7.64 -17.31
N LEU A 207 18.58 -6.31 -17.42
CA LEU A 207 19.67 -5.35 -17.61
C LEU A 207 19.63 -4.31 -16.51
N ALA A 208 20.81 -3.86 -16.06
CA ALA A 208 20.95 -2.74 -15.14
C ALA A 208 21.65 -1.56 -15.82
N THR A 209 21.37 -0.35 -15.36
CA THR A 209 22.02 0.87 -15.84
C THR A 209 23.44 1.04 -15.29
N THR A 210 23.79 0.35 -14.21
CA THR A 210 25.11 0.39 -13.58
C THR A 210 25.66 -1.02 -13.34
N LEU A 211 26.98 -1.14 -13.29
CA LEU A 211 27.68 -2.37 -12.93
C LEU A 211 27.32 -2.84 -11.52
N GLU A 212 27.24 -1.90 -10.57
CA GLU A 212 26.94 -2.19 -9.16
C GLU A 212 25.55 -2.81 -9.01
N THR A 213 24.53 -2.20 -9.61
CA THR A 213 23.16 -2.74 -9.59
C THR A 213 23.11 -4.13 -10.25
N ALA A 214 23.81 -4.34 -11.37
CA ALA A 214 23.87 -5.66 -12.01
C ALA A 214 24.42 -6.74 -11.07
N LEU A 215 25.47 -6.43 -10.30
CA LEU A 215 26.06 -7.35 -9.33
C LEU A 215 25.16 -7.59 -8.11
N LEU A 216 24.53 -6.54 -7.60
CA LEU A 216 23.62 -6.63 -6.45
C LEU A 216 22.38 -7.50 -6.75
N GLU A 217 21.81 -7.41 -7.96
CA GLU A 217 20.65 -8.21 -8.39
C GLU A 217 20.93 -9.72 -8.46
N ILE A 218 22.20 -10.12 -8.59
CA ILE A 218 22.58 -11.54 -8.54
C ILE A 218 22.63 -12.07 -7.09
N GLY A 219 22.65 -11.17 -6.11
CA GLY A 219 22.30 -11.46 -4.71
C GLY A 219 23.32 -12.32 -3.95
N SER A 220 24.62 -12.27 -4.27
CA SER A 220 25.59 -13.15 -3.61
C SER A 220 26.96 -12.49 -3.46
N LEU A 221 27.25 -11.93 -2.28
CA LEU A 221 28.56 -11.35 -1.93
C LEU A 221 29.72 -12.36 -2.00
N ASN A 222 29.42 -13.67 -1.92
CA ASN A 222 30.41 -14.75 -1.88
C ASN A 222 30.45 -15.63 -3.14
N GLU A 223 29.71 -15.28 -4.19
CA GLU A 223 29.73 -16.05 -5.45
C GLU A 223 30.40 -15.26 -6.57
N LEU A 224 31.29 -15.93 -7.32
CA LEU A 224 31.89 -15.33 -8.51
C LEU A 224 30.82 -15.06 -9.55
N SER A 225 30.76 -13.80 -9.98
CA SER A 225 29.86 -13.31 -11.01
C SER A 225 30.66 -12.85 -12.22
N SER A 226 30.10 -13.09 -13.41
CA SER A 226 30.62 -12.55 -14.66
C SER A 226 29.67 -11.46 -15.14
N VAL A 227 30.22 -10.34 -15.62
CA VAL A 227 29.44 -9.19 -16.08
C VAL A 227 29.87 -8.81 -17.48
N VAL A 228 28.89 -8.47 -18.30
CA VAL A 228 29.12 -7.86 -19.61
C VAL A 228 28.48 -6.48 -19.68
N LYS A 229 29.13 -5.60 -20.45
CA LYS A 229 28.63 -4.28 -20.83
C LYS A 229 27.99 -4.40 -22.22
N LEU A 230 26.73 -4.00 -22.33
CA LEU A 230 25.93 -4.06 -23.55
C LEU A 230 25.59 -2.64 -24.01
N ALA A 231 25.89 -2.31 -25.25
CA ALA A 231 25.42 -1.08 -25.88
C ALA A 231 24.15 -1.41 -26.69
N LEU A 232 23.07 -0.67 -26.41
CA LEU A 232 21.85 -0.72 -27.20
C LEU A 232 21.79 0.54 -28.06
N ASP A 233 21.98 0.36 -29.37
CA ASP A 233 21.88 1.42 -30.37
C ASP A 233 20.51 1.43 -31.03
N VAL A 234 20.04 2.63 -31.39
CA VAL A 234 18.70 2.90 -31.93
C VAL A 234 18.47 2.21 -33.30
N GLU A 235 19.53 1.97 -34.07
CA GLU A 235 19.43 1.50 -35.47
C GLU A 235 19.04 0.02 -35.62
N GLN A 236 19.19 -0.82 -34.58
CA GLN A 236 18.97 -2.28 -34.68
C GLN A 236 17.64 -2.77 -34.08
N CYS A 237 16.84 -1.90 -33.46
CA CYS A 237 15.67 -2.29 -32.66
C CYS A 237 14.33 -2.21 -33.43
N THR A 238 14.34 -2.40 -34.75
CA THR A 238 13.12 -2.35 -35.59
C THR A 238 12.42 -3.70 -35.75
N ALA A 239 13.03 -4.80 -35.30
CA ALA A 239 12.52 -6.17 -35.51
C ALA A 239 11.52 -6.68 -34.45
N CYS A 240 11.37 -6.01 -33.29
CA CYS A 240 10.51 -6.51 -32.20
C CYS A 240 9.01 -6.13 -32.33
N ARG A 241 8.55 -5.67 -33.50
CA ARG A 241 7.19 -5.17 -33.71
C ARG A 241 6.09 -6.23 -33.96
N ALA A 242 6.35 -7.52 -33.78
CA ALA A 242 5.35 -8.54 -34.08
C ALA A 242 5.31 -9.66 -33.03
N ALA A 243 4.56 -9.43 -31.95
CA ALA A 243 3.82 -10.45 -31.20
C ALA A 243 2.96 -9.74 -30.14
N HIS A 244 1.79 -9.25 -30.56
CA HIS A 244 0.66 -8.99 -29.67
C HIS A 244 -0.31 -10.16 -29.80
#